data_AF-A0A172Z9Z7-F1
#
_entry.id   AF-A0A172Z9Z7-F1
#
_cell.length_a   1.000
_cell.length_b   1.000
_cell.length_c   1.000
_cell.angle_alpha   90.00
_cell.angle_beta   90.00
_cell.angle_gamma   90.00
#
_symmetry.space_group_name_H-M   'P 1'
#
loop_
_entity.id
_entity.type
_entity.pdbx_description
1 polymer ?
#
loop_
_entity_poly.entity_id
_entity_poly.type
_entity_poly.pdbx_seq_one_letter_code
_entity_poly.pdbx_strand_id
1 'polypeptide(L)'
;MNVLLVGATGFVGGHLLRALQQAGHRVIATCREPRSQNGPGVEWRSLDLSRLAIDPECFVFPESVDLLINAAGLLSVDAAQLSRVQDQGARVLFDLAARRGVRVLQISALGASAHSDVPFLASKGSADDYLLSLGKTSVVLRPSLVVGAGGASSAWLAGLSPWPLIPLLDLNAHLQPVHIDDVVGAVLALLRQWPAESMVLPLVGPEPMRLSEVVDHLRAAQGWGAGRYVQVPLLGLGGWLGDRLGWRALNRQSIALAQQDNVADPEVLASVCGYTAAPLASRLRDWPTATVSSQRTVRPLMLAVMVLIWLGTAMVCLGPGYDWGLRILAEAGVQGAWATLAVIAGAVCDGLLGLGLLVTRWRRQTLILQLLLMAGYTVVISIILPHYWFDPYAAVAKNLVLMVATLWLLWTEPRR
;
A
#
# COMPACT_ATOMS: atom_id res chain seq x y z
N MET A 1 1.61 -32.25 2.26
CA MET A 1 0.22 -31.96 2.67
C MET A 1 -0.44 -31.06 1.65
N ASN A 2 -1.76 -31.08 1.62
CA ASN A 2 -2.61 -30.25 0.79
C ASN A 2 -3.12 -29.08 1.65
N VAL A 3 -2.74 -27.85 1.28
CA VAL A 3 -3.04 -26.64 2.04
C VAL A 3 -4.07 -25.80 1.29
N LEU A 4 -5.19 -25.48 1.91
CA LEU A 4 -6.09 -24.44 1.44
C LEU A 4 -5.58 -23.09 1.96
N LEU A 5 -5.07 -22.24 1.09
CA LEU A 5 -4.54 -20.93 1.44
C LEU A 5 -5.52 -19.83 1.03
N VAL A 6 -6.17 -19.23 2.03
CA VAL A 6 -7.08 -18.11 1.85
C VAL A 6 -6.32 -16.79 2.00
N GLY A 7 -6.54 -15.86 1.06
CA GLY A 7 -5.78 -14.60 1.02
C GLY A 7 -4.43 -14.69 0.30
N ALA A 8 -4.26 -15.69 -0.58
CA ALA A 8 -3.01 -15.96 -1.31
C ALA A 8 -2.54 -14.80 -2.23
N THR A 9 -3.41 -13.87 -2.58
CA THR A 9 -3.07 -12.67 -3.37
C THR A 9 -2.62 -11.48 -2.52
N GLY A 10 -2.78 -11.56 -1.20
CA GLY A 10 -2.38 -10.52 -0.25
C GLY A 10 -0.89 -10.56 0.08
N PHE A 11 -0.46 -9.63 0.93
CA PHE A 11 0.94 -9.53 1.36
C PHE A 11 1.43 -10.83 2.03
N VAL A 12 0.84 -11.21 3.17
CA VAL A 12 1.26 -12.41 3.90
C VAL A 12 1.00 -13.69 3.09
N GLY A 13 -0.21 -13.82 2.53
CA GLY A 13 -0.58 -15.00 1.74
C GLY A 13 0.28 -15.20 0.49
N GLY A 14 0.70 -14.15 -0.20
CA GLY A 14 1.56 -14.27 -1.38
C GLY A 14 2.96 -14.78 -1.05
N HIS A 15 3.52 -14.38 0.10
CA HIS A 15 4.80 -14.91 0.58
C HIS A 15 4.66 -16.35 1.09
N LEU A 16 3.58 -16.66 1.83
CA LEU A 16 3.27 -18.04 2.24
C LEU A 16 3.07 -18.96 1.04
N LEU A 17 2.37 -18.54 -0.01
CA LEU A 17 2.15 -19.33 -1.22
C LEU A 17 3.48 -19.81 -1.81
N ARG A 18 4.43 -18.90 -2.03
CA ARG A 18 5.75 -19.24 -2.58
C ARG A 18 6.50 -20.20 -1.66
N ALA A 19 6.50 -19.94 -0.36
CA ALA A 19 7.22 -20.74 0.61
C ALA A 19 6.65 -22.15 0.77
N LEU A 20 5.31 -22.29 0.76
CA LEU A 20 4.63 -23.59 0.80
C LEU A 20 4.93 -24.42 -0.46
N GLN A 21 4.94 -23.79 -1.63
CA GLN A 21 5.34 -24.45 -2.88
C GLN A 21 6.80 -24.92 -2.84
N GLN A 22 7.72 -24.06 -2.37
CA GLN A 22 9.14 -24.39 -2.22
C GLN A 22 9.37 -25.53 -1.21
N ALA A 23 8.53 -25.61 -0.17
CA ALA A 23 8.52 -26.71 0.80
C ALA A 23 7.86 -28.00 0.27
N GLY A 24 7.43 -28.03 -1.00
CA GLY A 24 6.85 -29.22 -1.63
C GLY A 24 5.40 -29.51 -1.23
N HIS A 25 4.68 -28.54 -0.68
CA HIS A 25 3.25 -28.68 -0.38
C HIS A 25 2.40 -28.42 -1.63
N ARG A 26 1.26 -29.11 -1.74
CA ARG A 26 0.26 -28.81 -2.75
C ARG A 26 -0.66 -27.73 -2.21
N VAL A 27 -0.82 -26.64 -2.95
CA VAL A 27 -1.57 -25.47 -2.45
C VAL A 27 -2.82 -25.24 -3.30
N ILE A 28 -3.98 -25.24 -2.64
CA ILE A 28 -5.22 -24.72 -3.19
C ILE A 28 -5.30 -23.25 -2.75
N ALA A 29 -4.92 -22.33 -3.64
CA ALA A 29 -4.89 -20.91 -3.36
C ALA A 29 -6.23 -20.27 -3.70
N THR A 30 -6.72 -19.33 -2.88
CA THR A 30 -7.97 -18.63 -3.19
C THR A 30 -7.79 -17.18 -3.63
N CYS A 31 -8.67 -16.75 -4.52
CA CYS A 31 -8.77 -15.37 -5.00
C CYS A 31 -10.24 -15.00 -5.28
N ARG A 32 -10.58 -13.72 -5.30
CA ARG A 32 -11.96 -13.27 -5.58
C ARG A 32 -12.35 -13.39 -7.05
N GLU A 33 -11.40 -13.12 -7.94
CA GLU A 33 -11.58 -13.23 -9.39
C GLU A 33 -10.79 -14.43 -9.93
N PRO A 34 -11.36 -15.25 -10.82
CA PRO A 34 -10.67 -16.40 -11.39
C PRO A 34 -9.36 -15.97 -12.08
N ARG A 35 -8.26 -16.66 -11.77
CA ARG A 35 -6.98 -16.46 -12.47
C ARG A 35 -6.80 -17.51 -13.56
N SER A 36 -6.39 -17.06 -14.74
CA SER A 36 -6.15 -17.94 -15.90
C SER A 36 -4.85 -18.75 -15.80
N GLN A 37 -3.96 -18.40 -14.88
CA GLN A 37 -2.66 -19.06 -14.71
C GLN A 37 -2.63 -19.95 -13.47
N ASN A 38 -2.75 -21.25 -13.70
CA ASN A 38 -2.36 -22.27 -12.72
C ASN A 38 -0.86 -22.57 -12.93
N GLY A 39 -0.01 -22.13 -12.01
CA GLY A 39 1.38 -22.56 -11.99
C GLY A 39 1.49 -24.02 -11.55
N PRO A 40 2.62 -24.71 -11.85
CA PRO A 40 2.83 -26.08 -11.37
C PRO A 40 2.71 -26.14 -9.84
N GLY A 41 1.84 -27.04 -9.35
CA GLY A 41 1.61 -27.27 -7.91
C GLY A 41 0.63 -26.32 -7.21
N VAL A 42 -0.04 -25.41 -7.94
CA VAL A 42 -1.06 -24.50 -7.38
C VAL A 42 -2.37 -24.63 -8.15
N GLU A 43 -3.44 -24.93 -7.42
CA GLU A 43 -4.81 -24.86 -7.89
C GLU A 43 -5.44 -23.55 -7.40
N TRP A 44 -5.96 -22.71 -8.31
CA TRP A 44 -6.69 -21.50 -7.92
C TRP A 44 -8.20 -21.77 -7.82
N ARG A 45 -8.82 -21.35 -6.72
CA ARG A 45 -10.28 -21.37 -6.54
C ARG A 45 -10.82 -19.98 -6.22
N SER A 46 -12.04 -19.73 -6.70
CA SER A 46 -12.76 -18.51 -6.33
C SER A 46 -13.25 -18.60 -4.89
N LEU A 47 -12.93 -17.60 -4.07
CA LEU A 47 -13.50 -17.40 -2.75
C LEU A 47 -13.51 -15.91 -2.41
N ASP A 48 -14.70 -15.40 -2.09
CA ASP A 48 -14.87 -14.09 -1.48
C ASP A 48 -15.51 -14.28 -0.09
N LEU A 49 -14.76 -13.97 0.97
CA LEU A 49 -15.25 -14.11 2.34
C LEU A 49 -16.45 -13.21 2.64
N SER A 50 -16.57 -12.06 1.96
CA SER A 50 -17.75 -11.20 2.13
C SER A 50 -19.02 -11.83 1.55
N ARG A 51 -18.88 -12.59 0.45
CA ARG A 51 -19.97 -13.37 -0.12
C ARG A 51 -20.25 -14.62 0.71
N LEU A 52 -19.21 -15.30 1.18
CA LEU A 52 -19.32 -16.48 2.03
C LEU A 52 -20.09 -16.19 3.34
N ALA A 53 -19.94 -14.98 3.88
CA ALA A 53 -20.69 -14.52 5.05
C ALA A 53 -22.22 -14.48 4.82
N ILE A 54 -22.67 -14.35 3.56
CA ILE A 54 -24.09 -14.22 3.18
C ILE A 54 -24.62 -15.55 2.63
N ASP A 55 -23.81 -16.23 1.81
CA ASP A 55 -24.16 -17.44 1.09
C ASP A 55 -23.06 -18.50 1.32
N PRO A 56 -23.19 -19.34 2.37
CA PRO A 56 -22.22 -20.38 2.67
C PRO A 56 -22.02 -21.39 1.53
N GLU A 57 -23.03 -21.59 0.70
CA GLU A 57 -23.01 -22.55 -0.42
C GLU A 57 -22.22 -22.05 -1.62
N CYS A 58 -21.83 -20.76 -1.66
CA CYS A 58 -21.03 -20.21 -2.76
C CYS A 58 -19.61 -20.79 -2.86
N PHE A 59 -19.15 -21.52 -1.83
CA PHE A 59 -17.85 -22.14 -1.80
C PHE A 59 -17.92 -23.60 -1.35
N VAL A 60 -17.55 -24.51 -2.25
CA VAL A 60 -17.41 -25.92 -1.93
C VAL A 60 -16.03 -26.19 -1.36
N PHE A 61 -15.97 -26.51 -0.06
CA PHE A 61 -14.73 -26.83 0.63
C PHE A 61 -14.07 -28.09 0.02
N PRO A 62 -12.81 -28.04 -0.45
CA PRO A 62 -12.17 -29.17 -1.11
C PRO A 62 -11.94 -30.36 -0.16
N GLU A 63 -12.16 -31.58 -0.65
CA GLU A 63 -12.14 -32.79 0.19
C GLU A 63 -10.74 -33.21 0.63
N SER A 64 -9.72 -32.89 -0.17
CA SER A 64 -8.34 -33.36 0.02
C SER A 64 -7.50 -32.45 0.93
N VAL A 65 -8.09 -31.46 1.60
CA VAL A 65 -7.34 -30.46 2.40
C VAL A 65 -6.96 -31.02 3.77
N ASP A 66 -5.68 -30.92 4.12
CA ASP A 66 -5.16 -31.31 5.45
C ASP A 66 -5.10 -30.14 6.44
N LEU A 67 -4.99 -28.91 5.90
CA LEU A 67 -4.82 -27.68 6.65
C LEU A 67 -5.43 -26.50 5.89
N LEU A 68 -6.26 -25.73 6.59
CA LEU A 68 -6.67 -24.38 6.18
C LEU A 68 -5.69 -23.35 6.77
N ILE A 69 -5.07 -22.53 5.91
CA ILE A 69 -4.36 -21.31 6.33
C ILE A 69 -5.19 -20.11 5.90
N ASN A 70 -5.73 -19.36 6.86
CA ASN A 70 -6.43 -18.13 6.58
C ASN A 70 -5.50 -16.92 6.81
N ALA A 71 -4.97 -16.38 5.71
CA ALA A 71 -4.18 -15.16 5.68
C ALA A 71 -4.96 -13.97 5.10
N ALA A 72 -6.30 -14.09 4.99
CA ALA A 72 -7.13 -12.96 4.59
C ALA A 72 -7.21 -11.91 5.69
N GLY A 73 -7.05 -10.66 5.29
CA GLY A 73 -7.14 -9.50 6.15
C GLY A 73 -7.48 -8.27 5.33
N LEU A 74 -8.30 -7.41 5.90
CA LEU A 74 -8.70 -6.15 5.33
C LEU A 74 -8.41 -5.05 6.35
N LEU A 75 -7.69 -4.03 5.94
CA LEU A 75 -7.63 -2.78 6.70
C LEU A 75 -8.57 -1.77 6.03
N SER A 76 -9.79 -1.63 6.55
CA SER A 76 -10.81 -0.71 6.05
C SER A 76 -11.23 0.26 7.15
N VAL A 77 -11.69 1.44 6.77
CA VAL A 77 -12.39 2.36 7.68
C VAL A 77 -13.86 1.96 7.87
N ASP A 78 -14.39 1.10 7.00
CA ASP A 78 -15.74 0.56 7.10
C ASP A 78 -15.77 -0.64 8.05
N ALA A 79 -16.25 -0.40 9.27
CA ALA A 79 -16.39 -1.43 10.30
C ALA A 79 -17.35 -2.56 9.90
N ALA A 80 -18.40 -2.28 9.13
CA ALA A 80 -19.33 -3.32 8.67
C ALA A 80 -18.66 -4.23 7.63
N GLN A 81 -17.85 -3.65 6.73
CA GLN A 81 -17.04 -4.43 5.80
C GLN A 81 -15.96 -5.26 6.52
N LEU A 82 -15.32 -4.71 7.55
CA LEU A 82 -14.37 -5.43 8.40
C LEU A 82 -15.03 -6.64 9.06
N SER A 83 -16.17 -6.44 9.74
CA SER A 83 -16.92 -7.52 10.39
C SER A 83 -17.38 -8.57 9.38
N ARG A 84 -17.93 -8.16 8.23
CA ARG A 84 -18.39 -9.10 7.19
C ARG A 84 -17.26 -10.02 6.69
N VAL A 85 -16.07 -9.47 6.45
CA VAL A 85 -14.95 -10.22 5.87
C VAL A 85 -14.13 -10.98 6.92
N GLN A 86 -13.70 -10.27 7.98
CA GLN A 86 -12.72 -10.79 8.94
C GLN A 86 -13.35 -11.61 10.06
N ASP A 87 -14.64 -11.37 10.35
CA ASP A 87 -15.40 -12.08 11.38
C ASP A 87 -16.39 -13.05 10.73
N GLN A 88 -17.53 -12.57 10.23
CA GLN A 88 -18.63 -13.42 9.73
C GLN A 88 -18.17 -14.40 8.64
N GLY A 89 -17.50 -13.92 7.61
CA GLY A 89 -16.98 -14.77 6.53
C GLY A 89 -15.91 -15.75 6.99
N ALA A 90 -15.06 -15.35 7.94
CA ALA A 90 -14.06 -16.24 8.53
C ALA A 90 -14.71 -17.35 9.36
N ARG A 91 -15.74 -17.04 10.15
CA ARG A 91 -16.51 -18.04 10.93
C ARG A 91 -17.13 -19.11 10.05
N VAL A 92 -17.79 -18.72 8.96
CA VAL A 92 -18.36 -19.68 8.00
C VAL A 92 -17.26 -20.55 7.39
N LEU A 93 -16.11 -19.98 7.05
CA LEU A 93 -14.97 -20.74 6.55
C LEU A 93 -14.44 -21.75 7.60
N PHE A 94 -14.39 -21.35 8.87
CA PHE A 94 -13.97 -22.23 9.97
C PHE A 94 -14.98 -23.35 10.23
N ASP A 95 -16.28 -23.08 10.11
CA ASP A 95 -17.31 -24.12 10.17
C ASP A 95 -17.13 -25.16 9.07
N LEU A 96 -16.87 -24.71 7.84
CA LEU A 96 -16.62 -25.61 6.71
C LEU A 96 -15.38 -26.49 6.95
N ALA A 97 -14.31 -25.92 7.49
CA ALA A 97 -13.11 -26.67 7.86
C ALA A 97 -13.39 -27.66 9.01
N ALA A 98 -14.09 -27.23 10.06
CA ALA A 98 -14.41 -28.03 11.24
C ALA A 98 -15.30 -29.24 10.90
N ARG A 99 -16.29 -29.06 10.00
CA ARG A 99 -17.13 -30.16 9.47
C ARG A 99 -16.33 -31.24 8.75
N ARG A 100 -15.20 -30.87 8.14
CA ARG A 100 -14.27 -31.78 7.45
C ARG A 100 -13.15 -32.30 8.37
N GLY A 101 -13.11 -31.88 9.64
CA GLY A 101 -12.03 -32.24 10.56
C GLY A 101 -10.67 -31.62 10.21
N VAL A 102 -10.67 -30.53 9.44
CA VAL A 102 -9.46 -29.87 8.94
C VAL A 102 -8.89 -28.95 10.00
N ARG A 103 -7.57 -29.02 10.21
CA ARG A 103 -6.85 -28.09 11.10
C ARG A 103 -6.87 -26.68 10.52
N VAL A 104 -6.82 -25.67 11.39
CA VAL A 104 -6.86 -24.27 10.96
C VAL A 104 -5.67 -23.52 11.53
N LEU A 105 -4.94 -22.81 10.67
CA LEU A 105 -3.99 -21.76 11.03
C LEU A 105 -4.61 -20.41 10.64
N GLN A 106 -4.93 -19.59 11.64
CA GLN A 106 -5.47 -18.25 11.46
C GLN A 106 -4.36 -17.21 11.61
N ILE A 107 -4.17 -16.35 10.61
CA ILE A 107 -3.32 -15.16 10.73
C ILE A 107 -4.21 -14.00 11.21
N SER A 108 -4.04 -13.66 12.49
CA SER A 108 -4.75 -12.59 13.17
C SER A 108 -3.87 -11.35 13.32
N ALA A 109 -4.00 -10.61 14.42
CA ALA A 109 -3.19 -9.45 14.77
C ALA A 109 -2.95 -9.44 16.28
N LEU A 110 -1.77 -8.96 16.70
CA LEU A 110 -1.50 -8.71 18.11
C LEU A 110 -2.47 -7.64 18.65
N GLY A 111 -2.93 -7.84 19.88
CA GLY A 111 -3.99 -7.01 20.49
C GLY A 111 -5.42 -7.42 20.13
N ALA A 112 -5.63 -8.41 19.23
CA ALA A 112 -6.95 -8.99 18.99
C ALA A 112 -7.56 -9.57 20.28
N SER A 113 -8.88 -9.42 20.45
CA SER A 113 -9.66 -9.71 21.67
C SER A 113 -9.38 -8.82 22.89
N ALA A 114 -8.20 -8.18 22.98
CA ALA A 114 -7.85 -7.28 24.10
C ALA A 114 -8.37 -5.84 23.91
N HIS A 115 -8.51 -5.37 22.67
CA HIS A 115 -8.90 -4.00 22.33
C HIS A 115 -10.15 -4.00 21.45
N SER A 116 -11.30 -4.23 22.07
CA SER A 116 -12.61 -4.31 21.38
C SER A 116 -13.13 -2.95 20.88
N ASP A 117 -12.52 -1.86 21.32
CA ASP A 117 -12.78 -0.48 20.91
C ASP A 117 -12.19 -0.15 19.53
N VAL A 118 -11.21 -0.91 19.05
CA VAL A 118 -10.61 -0.78 17.72
C VAL A 118 -11.27 -1.78 16.75
N PRO A 119 -12.12 -1.35 15.78
CA PRO A 119 -12.93 -2.25 14.96
C PRO A 119 -12.13 -3.34 14.23
N PHE A 120 -10.92 -3.02 13.75
CA PHE A 120 -10.01 -3.98 13.15
C PHE A 120 -9.59 -5.10 14.12
N LEU A 121 -9.18 -4.77 15.35
CA LEU A 121 -8.77 -5.76 16.35
C LEU A 121 -9.98 -6.52 16.91
N ALA A 122 -11.11 -5.84 17.10
CA ALA A 122 -12.37 -6.45 17.52
C ALA A 122 -12.84 -7.52 16.53
N SER A 123 -12.89 -7.21 15.23
CA SER A 123 -13.31 -8.17 14.20
C SER A 123 -12.37 -9.38 14.09
N LYS A 124 -11.06 -9.18 14.24
CA LYS A 124 -10.09 -10.29 14.29
C LYS A 124 -10.25 -11.14 15.55
N GLY A 125 -10.41 -10.51 16.72
CA GLY A 125 -10.61 -11.19 18.00
C GLY A 125 -11.87 -12.05 18.01
N SER A 126 -12.99 -11.50 17.53
CA SER A 126 -14.25 -12.23 17.40
C SER A 126 -14.14 -13.50 16.55
N ALA A 127 -13.30 -13.49 15.51
CA ALA A 127 -13.05 -14.65 14.68
C ALA A 127 -12.12 -15.67 15.36
N ASP A 128 -11.10 -15.19 16.05
CA ASP A 128 -10.14 -16.01 16.80
C ASP A 128 -10.86 -16.78 17.92
N ASP A 129 -11.65 -16.07 18.74
CA ASP A 129 -12.38 -16.66 19.86
C ASP A 129 -13.39 -17.70 19.36
N TYR A 130 -14.05 -17.43 18.23
CA TYR A 130 -14.94 -18.38 17.59
C TYR A 130 -14.21 -19.63 17.12
N LEU A 131 -13.08 -19.48 16.41
CA LEU A 131 -12.27 -20.61 15.94
C LEU A 131 -11.86 -21.53 17.10
N LEU A 132 -11.41 -20.94 18.20
CA LEU A 132 -11.00 -21.69 19.40
C LEU A 132 -12.19 -22.42 20.05
N SER A 133 -13.40 -21.86 19.96
CA SER A 133 -14.62 -22.49 20.50
C SER A 133 -15.07 -23.74 19.73
N LEU A 134 -14.61 -23.96 18.50
CA LEU A 134 -15.01 -25.10 17.65
C LEU A 134 -14.44 -26.45 18.14
N GLY A 135 -13.55 -26.46 19.14
CA GLY A 135 -12.99 -27.69 19.71
C GLY A 135 -12.13 -28.50 18.74
N LYS A 136 -11.65 -27.87 17.66
CA LYS A 136 -10.70 -28.46 16.70
C LYS A 136 -9.32 -27.85 16.92
N THR A 137 -8.28 -28.68 16.83
CA THR A 137 -6.89 -28.23 16.99
C THR A 137 -6.58 -27.13 15.97
N SER A 138 -6.42 -25.91 16.47
CA SER A 138 -6.23 -24.70 15.68
C SER A 138 -5.14 -23.82 16.26
N VAL A 139 -4.42 -23.12 15.40
CA VAL A 139 -3.37 -22.18 15.80
C VAL A 139 -3.75 -20.79 15.33
N VAL A 140 -3.87 -19.85 16.26
CA VAL A 140 -4.07 -18.44 15.98
C VAL A 140 -2.72 -17.73 16.12
N LEU A 141 -2.13 -17.32 15.01
CA LEU A 141 -0.88 -16.57 15.00
C LEU A 141 -1.20 -15.07 14.99
N ARG A 142 -0.73 -14.34 16.01
CA ARG A 142 -0.98 -12.91 16.22
C ARG A 142 0.31 -12.10 15.98
N PRO A 143 0.62 -11.75 14.72
CA PRO A 143 1.77 -10.90 14.44
C PRO A 143 1.57 -9.48 14.96
N SER A 144 2.66 -8.85 15.39
CA SER A 144 2.75 -7.39 15.53
C SER A 144 2.82 -6.72 14.14
N LEU A 145 3.48 -5.57 14.01
CA LEU A 145 3.70 -4.92 12.72
C LEU A 145 4.55 -5.82 11.80
N VAL A 146 3.91 -6.37 10.76
CA VAL A 146 4.64 -7.12 9.72
C VAL A 146 5.30 -6.15 8.74
N VAL A 147 6.62 -6.23 8.63
CA VAL A 147 7.46 -5.41 7.76
C VAL A 147 7.98 -6.24 6.59
N GLY A 148 7.87 -5.73 5.36
CA GLY A 148 8.48 -6.37 4.20
C GLY A 148 7.89 -5.93 2.86
N ALA A 149 8.51 -6.40 1.78
CA ALA A 149 8.10 -6.07 0.43
C ALA A 149 6.68 -6.58 0.12
N GLY A 150 5.80 -5.66 -0.33
CA GLY A 150 4.40 -5.96 -0.69
C GLY A 150 3.38 -5.62 0.39
N GLY A 151 3.80 -5.28 1.61
CA GLY A 151 2.92 -4.81 2.68
C GLY A 151 2.48 -3.36 2.46
N ALA A 152 1.20 -3.05 2.73
CA ALA A 152 0.68 -1.69 2.61
C ALA A 152 1.26 -0.74 3.69
N SER A 153 1.31 -1.19 4.94
CA SER A 153 1.97 -0.48 6.06
C SER A 153 3.46 -0.31 5.79
N SER A 154 4.13 -1.37 5.35
CA SER A 154 5.53 -1.36 4.93
C SER A 154 5.80 -0.34 3.83
N ALA A 155 4.93 -0.29 2.81
CA ALA A 155 5.02 0.66 1.72
C ALA A 155 4.81 2.11 2.16
N TRP A 156 3.94 2.35 3.14
CA TRP A 156 3.70 3.65 3.74
C TRP A 156 4.92 4.12 4.55
N LEU A 157 5.48 3.26 5.42
CA LEU A 157 6.71 3.56 6.18
C LEU A 157 7.89 3.86 5.25
N ALA A 158 8.06 3.07 4.19
CA ALA A 158 9.08 3.34 3.18
C ALA A 158 8.83 4.65 2.41
N GLY A 159 7.58 5.13 2.30
CA GLY A 159 7.28 6.45 1.72
C GLY A 159 7.56 7.62 2.67
N LEU A 160 7.58 7.37 3.99
CA LEU A 160 7.96 8.35 5.00
C LEU A 160 9.48 8.49 5.13
N SER A 161 10.21 7.38 4.97
CA SER A 161 11.65 7.34 5.19
C SER A 161 12.49 8.37 4.41
N PRO A 162 12.13 8.86 3.19
CA PRO A 162 12.92 9.87 2.48
C PRO A 162 12.78 11.30 3.03
N TRP A 163 11.78 11.59 3.87
CA TRP A 163 11.53 12.97 4.32
C TRP A 163 12.58 13.42 5.33
N PRO A 164 13.03 14.69 5.28
CA PRO A 164 14.00 15.24 6.24
C PRO A 164 13.39 15.46 7.63
N LEU A 165 12.09 15.72 7.68
CA LEU A 165 11.28 15.83 8.90
C LEU A 165 10.06 14.90 8.74
N ILE A 166 9.99 13.88 9.57
CA ILE A 166 9.04 12.77 9.43
C ILE A 166 7.92 12.95 10.46
N PRO A 167 6.68 13.21 10.01
CA PRO A 167 5.54 13.29 10.91
C PRO A 167 5.13 11.89 11.37
N LEU A 168 5.08 11.68 12.69
CA LEU A 168 4.55 10.46 13.31
C LEU A 168 3.32 10.79 14.17
N LEU A 169 2.40 9.83 14.27
CA LEU A 169 1.18 9.97 15.09
C LEU A 169 1.50 9.91 16.59
N ASP A 170 2.45 9.04 16.93
CA ASP A 170 2.97 8.88 18.28
C ASP A 170 4.48 8.62 18.23
N LEU A 171 5.21 9.06 19.26
CA LEU A 171 6.66 8.93 19.39
C LEU A 171 7.09 8.03 20.56
N ASN A 172 6.15 7.55 21.37
CA ASN A 172 6.39 6.89 22.64
C ASN A 172 5.94 5.43 22.63
N ALA A 173 4.88 5.10 21.91
CA ALA A 173 4.36 3.74 21.81
C ALA A 173 5.41 2.80 21.22
N HIS A 174 5.56 1.63 21.85
CA HIS A 174 6.48 0.59 21.44
C HIS A 174 5.76 -0.45 20.60
N LEU A 175 6.47 -1.02 19.64
CA LEU A 175 6.03 -2.14 18.84
C LEU A 175 7.19 -3.12 18.67
N GLN A 176 6.90 -4.40 18.44
CA GLN A 176 7.91 -5.42 18.17
C GLN A 176 7.77 -5.94 16.75
N PRO A 177 8.24 -5.18 15.75
CA PRO A 177 8.00 -5.50 14.35
C PRO A 177 8.65 -6.84 13.97
N VAL A 178 7.96 -7.57 13.10
CA VAL A 178 8.44 -8.85 12.58
C VAL A 178 8.57 -8.76 11.06
N HIS A 179 9.65 -9.31 10.50
CA HIS A 179 9.78 -9.34 9.05
C HIS A 179 8.85 -10.41 8.44
N ILE A 180 8.41 -10.20 7.20
CA ILE A 180 7.55 -11.18 6.50
C ILE A 180 8.17 -12.57 6.40
N ASP A 181 9.50 -12.66 6.24
CA ASP A 181 10.21 -13.93 6.22
C ASP A 181 10.09 -14.68 7.55
N ASP A 182 10.00 -13.96 8.67
CA ASP A 182 9.82 -14.55 9.99
C ASP A 182 8.39 -15.02 10.22
N VAL A 183 7.39 -14.33 9.65
CA VAL A 183 6.01 -14.84 9.59
C VAL A 183 5.94 -16.15 8.82
N VAL A 184 6.59 -16.20 7.65
CA VAL A 184 6.66 -17.41 6.83
C VAL A 184 7.42 -18.51 7.56
N GLY A 185 8.57 -18.19 8.16
CA GLY A 185 9.40 -19.13 8.91
C GLY A 185 8.67 -19.75 10.09
N ALA A 186 7.93 -18.94 10.86
CA ALA A 186 7.09 -19.40 11.96
C ALA A 186 5.98 -20.36 11.49
N VAL A 187 5.29 -20.02 10.39
CA VAL A 187 4.27 -20.91 9.80
C VAL A 187 4.89 -22.23 9.35
N LEU A 188 6.03 -22.21 8.66
CA LEU A 188 6.75 -23.42 8.25
C LEU A 188 7.25 -24.25 9.46
N ALA A 189 7.63 -23.61 10.56
CA ALA A 189 7.99 -24.29 11.79
C ALA A 189 6.78 -25.00 12.43
N LEU A 190 5.64 -24.32 12.53
CA LEU A 190 4.38 -24.91 13.00
C LEU A 190 3.88 -26.06 12.12
N LEU A 191 4.13 -25.98 10.81
CA LEU A 191 3.81 -27.06 9.86
C LEU A 191 4.65 -28.33 10.11
N ARG A 192 5.91 -28.18 10.57
CA ARG A 192 6.79 -29.30 10.92
C ARG A 192 6.41 -29.91 12.28
N GLN A 193 6.07 -29.07 13.25
CA GLN A 193 5.68 -29.49 14.59
C GLN A 193 4.37 -28.80 14.96
N TRP A 194 3.27 -29.46 14.60
CA TRP A 194 1.94 -28.94 14.89
C TRP A 194 1.59 -29.15 16.37
N PRO A 195 1.09 -28.15 17.09
CA PRO A 195 0.73 -28.29 18.49
C PRO A 195 -0.42 -29.29 18.71
N ALA A 196 -0.42 -29.99 19.85
CA ALA A 196 -1.46 -30.96 20.17
C ALA A 196 -2.81 -30.30 20.49
N GLU A 197 -2.76 -29.16 21.18
CA GLU A 197 -3.92 -28.38 21.60
C GLU A 197 -4.01 -27.07 20.82
N SER A 198 -5.21 -26.49 20.81
CA SER A 198 -5.42 -25.18 20.20
C SER A 198 -4.71 -24.09 21.01
N MET A 199 -4.10 -23.14 20.33
CA MET A 199 -3.33 -22.09 20.99
C MET A 199 -3.31 -20.77 20.22
N VAL A 200 -3.10 -19.70 20.97
CA VAL A 200 -2.85 -18.36 20.47
C VAL A 200 -1.37 -18.05 20.66
N LEU A 201 -0.67 -17.77 19.58
CA LEU A 201 0.76 -17.49 19.59
C LEU A 201 1.02 -16.05 19.15
N PRO A 202 1.61 -15.19 20.01
CA PRO A 202 2.13 -13.93 19.55
C PRO A 202 3.30 -14.18 18.58
N LEU A 203 3.39 -13.38 17.53
CA LEU A 203 4.54 -13.37 16.63
C LEU A 203 5.13 -11.96 16.60
N VAL A 204 6.24 -11.81 17.32
CA VAL A 204 6.89 -10.53 17.53
C VAL A 204 8.37 -10.63 17.18
N GLY A 205 8.97 -9.49 16.84
CA GLY A 205 10.42 -9.38 16.74
C GLY A 205 11.10 -9.57 18.12
N PRO A 206 12.43 -9.75 18.14
CA PRO A 206 13.16 -10.00 19.38
C PRO A 206 13.20 -8.80 20.33
N GLU A 207 13.02 -7.57 19.82
CA GLU A 207 13.23 -6.34 20.58
C GLU A 207 12.05 -5.37 20.40
N PRO A 208 11.52 -4.78 21.50
CA PRO A 208 10.56 -3.69 21.42
C PRO A 208 11.25 -2.41 20.99
N MET A 209 10.61 -1.67 20.08
CA MET A 209 11.15 -0.44 19.51
C MET A 209 10.01 0.54 19.18
N ARG A 210 10.33 1.84 19.16
CA ARG A 210 9.41 2.91 18.76
C ARG A 210 9.26 2.93 17.25
N LEU A 211 8.17 3.52 16.76
CA LEU A 211 7.96 3.67 15.32
C LEU A 211 9.09 4.48 14.64
N SER A 212 9.69 5.45 15.34
CA SER A 212 10.87 6.18 14.87
C SER A 212 12.05 5.26 14.62
N GLU A 213 12.31 4.30 15.51
CA GLU A 213 13.42 3.36 15.40
C GLU A 213 13.20 2.38 14.24
N VAL A 214 11.94 1.96 14.01
CA VAL A 214 11.59 1.20 12.80
C VAL A 214 11.95 1.98 11.55
N VAL A 215 11.58 3.26 11.48
CA VAL A 215 11.89 4.12 10.33
C VAL A 215 13.40 4.34 10.21
N ASP A 216 14.13 4.47 11.31
CA ASP A 216 15.60 4.54 11.30
C ASP A 216 16.23 3.26 10.75
N HIS A 217 15.72 2.07 11.08
CA HIS A 217 16.17 0.81 10.47
C HIS A 217 15.92 0.78 8.96
N LEU A 218 14.75 1.26 8.50
CA LEU A 218 14.46 1.38 7.06
C LEU A 218 15.42 2.37 6.38
N ARG A 219 15.67 3.52 7.01
CA ARG A 219 16.59 4.55 6.51
C ARG A 219 18.03 4.02 6.44
N ALA A 220 18.48 3.30 7.46
CA ALA A 220 19.80 2.68 7.47
C ALA A 220 19.96 1.66 6.32
N ALA A 221 18.96 0.81 6.08
CA ALA A 221 18.94 -0.12 4.94
C ALA A 221 18.97 0.60 3.57
N GLN A 222 18.48 1.84 3.51
CA GLN A 222 18.51 2.70 2.33
C GLN A 222 19.80 3.51 2.19
N GLY A 223 20.71 3.44 3.17
CA GLY A 223 21.95 4.24 3.20
C GLY A 223 21.77 5.66 3.74
N TRP A 224 20.68 5.95 4.46
CA TRP A 224 20.42 7.24 5.10
C TRP A 224 20.73 7.20 6.60
N GLY A 225 21.13 8.33 7.16
CA GLY A 225 21.28 8.49 8.62
C GLY A 225 19.92 8.56 9.33
N ALA A 226 19.94 8.64 10.67
CA ALA A 226 18.71 8.74 11.47
C ALA A 226 17.80 9.92 11.03
N GLY A 227 16.49 9.72 11.16
CA GLY A 227 15.47 10.70 10.83
C GLY A 227 15.33 11.80 11.88
N ARG A 228 14.64 12.88 11.53
CA ARG A 228 14.12 13.85 12.50
C ARG A 228 12.62 13.67 12.58
N TYR A 229 12.11 13.52 13.79
CA TYR A 229 10.71 13.16 14.02
C TYR A 229 9.96 14.32 14.66
N VAL A 230 8.73 14.54 14.19
CA VAL A 230 7.79 15.47 14.81
C VAL A 230 6.50 14.74 15.10
N GLN A 231 6.02 14.85 16.34
CA GLN A 231 4.69 14.36 16.67
C GLN A 231 3.67 15.33 16.11
N VAL A 232 2.76 14.84 15.28
CA VAL A 232 1.68 15.69 14.76
C VAL A 232 0.61 15.81 15.84
N PRO A 233 0.28 17.02 16.35
CA PRO A 233 -0.80 17.20 17.30
C PRO A 233 -2.12 16.96 16.56
N LEU A 234 -2.65 15.75 16.71
CA LEU A 234 -3.92 15.36 16.09
C LEU A 234 -5.06 15.93 16.92
N LEU A 235 -5.39 17.20 16.68
CA LEU A 235 -6.72 17.71 17.02
C LEU A 235 -7.72 16.75 16.34
N GLY A 236 -8.70 16.21 17.08
CA GLY A 236 -9.61 15.13 16.62
C GLY A 236 -10.31 15.34 15.27
N LEU A 237 -10.24 16.56 14.72
CA LEU A 237 -10.51 16.93 13.33
C LEU A 237 -9.76 16.07 12.30
N GLY A 238 -8.48 15.74 12.51
CA GLY A 238 -7.67 14.98 11.55
C GLY A 238 -8.17 13.54 11.35
N GLY A 239 -8.48 12.85 12.45
CA GLY A 239 -9.08 11.52 12.41
C GLY A 239 -10.50 11.53 11.83
N TRP A 240 -11.31 12.54 12.17
CA TRP A 240 -12.67 12.69 11.64
C TRP A 240 -12.70 12.98 10.13
N LEU A 241 -11.84 13.88 9.65
CA LEU A 241 -11.66 14.13 8.21
C LEU A 241 -11.16 12.87 7.51
N GLY A 242 -10.23 12.16 8.13
CA GLY A 242 -9.74 10.87 7.67
C GLY A 242 -10.83 9.83 7.45
N ASP A 243 -11.71 9.65 8.43
CA ASP A 243 -12.85 8.73 8.35
C ASP A 243 -13.80 9.13 7.20
N ARG A 244 -14.10 10.43 7.07
CA ARG A 244 -15.03 10.97 6.05
C ARG A 244 -14.46 10.92 4.64
N LEU A 245 -13.14 11.07 4.49
CA LEU A 245 -12.43 11.02 3.22
C LEU A 245 -11.92 9.60 2.87
N GLY A 246 -12.16 8.61 3.73
CA GLY A 246 -11.75 7.23 3.51
C GLY A 246 -10.24 7.00 3.58
N TRP A 247 -9.50 7.84 4.32
CA TRP A 247 -8.05 7.75 4.42
C TRP A 247 -7.64 6.57 5.31
N ARG A 248 -6.88 5.63 4.75
CA ARG A 248 -6.49 4.39 5.45
C ARG A 248 -5.35 4.58 6.45
N ALA A 249 -4.49 5.58 6.25
CA ALA A 249 -3.31 5.83 7.08
C ALA A 249 -3.55 6.85 8.21
N LEU A 250 -4.58 7.70 8.08
CA LEU A 250 -4.91 8.75 9.04
C LEU A 250 -6.41 8.69 9.29
N ASN A 251 -6.83 7.86 10.23
CA ASN A 251 -8.21 7.68 10.68
C ASN A 251 -8.21 7.36 12.17
N ARG A 252 -9.38 7.42 12.83
CA ARG A 252 -9.47 7.19 14.29
C ARG A 252 -8.86 5.85 14.72
N GLN A 253 -9.10 4.80 13.94
CA GLN A 253 -8.59 3.46 14.20
C GLN A 253 -7.05 3.40 14.16
N SER A 254 -6.44 4.05 13.16
CA SER A 254 -4.98 4.05 12.99
C SER A 254 -4.28 4.89 14.06
N ILE A 255 -4.94 5.95 14.54
CA ILE A 255 -4.45 6.75 15.66
C ILE A 255 -4.49 5.94 16.95
N ALA A 256 -5.61 5.27 17.25
CA ALA A 256 -5.71 4.41 18.43
C ALA A 256 -4.66 3.29 18.43
N LEU A 257 -4.49 2.62 17.28
CA LEU A 257 -3.44 1.60 17.11
C LEU A 257 -2.02 2.14 17.26
N ALA A 258 -1.77 3.39 16.86
CA ALA A 258 -0.45 4.01 16.95
C ALA A 258 -0.10 4.47 18.36
N GLN A 259 -1.08 4.65 19.24
CA GLN A 259 -0.89 5.12 20.63
C GLN A 259 -0.81 3.98 21.65
N GLN A 260 -0.97 2.73 21.23
CA GLN A 260 -0.97 1.56 22.08
C GLN A 260 0.31 0.75 21.87
N ASP A 261 0.87 0.23 22.95
CA ASP A 261 2.00 -0.69 22.87
C ASP A 261 1.59 -1.99 22.18
N ASN A 262 2.38 -2.41 21.20
CA ASN A 262 2.15 -3.57 20.35
C ASN A 262 3.31 -4.58 20.52
N VAL A 263 3.45 -5.05 21.76
CA VAL A 263 4.56 -5.89 22.24
C VAL A 263 4.03 -7.17 22.90
N ALA A 264 4.83 -8.24 22.88
CA ALA A 264 4.56 -9.49 23.57
C ALA A 264 5.88 -10.18 23.96
N ASP A 265 5.78 -11.35 24.60
CA ASP A 265 6.94 -12.18 24.89
C ASP A 265 7.37 -12.98 23.64
N PRO A 266 8.59 -12.76 23.09
CA PRO A 266 9.09 -13.51 21.94
C PRO A 266 9.38 -14.99 22.24
N GLU A 267 9.56 -15.37 23.52
CA GLU A 267 9.90 -16.74 23.90
C GLU A 267 8.73 -17.72 23.72
N VAL A 268 7.48 -17.22 23.73
CA VAL A 268 6.27 -18.04 23.56
C VAL A 268 6.29 -18.81 22.24
N LEU A 269 6.64 -18.16 21.12
CA LEU A 269 6.73 -18.85 19.84
C LEU A 269 7.90 -19.85 19.81
N ALA A 270 9.05 -19.45 20.35
CA ALA A 270 10.25 -20.27 20.38
C ALA A 270 10.04 -21.56 21.17
N SER A 271 9.38 -21.49 22.32
CA SER A 271 9.06 -22.65 23.16
C SER A 271 8.12 -23.66 22.47
N VAL A 272 7.26 -23.20 21.56
CA VAL A 272 6.25 -24.05 20.90
C VAL A 272 6.78 -24.71 19.63
N CYS A 273 7.48 -23.97 18.76
CA CYS A 273 7.91 -24.48 17.44
C CYS A 273 9.40 -24.33 17.16
N GLY A 274 10.19 -23.91 18.15
CA GLY A 274 11.64 -23.72 18.02
C GLY A 274 12.04 -22.57 17.10
N TYR A 275 11.10 -21.69 16.74
CA TYR A 275 11.34 -20.57 15.82
C TYR A 275 11.52 -19.26 16.59
N THR A 276 12.62 -18.57 16.32
CA THR A 276 12.92 -17.23 16.83
C THR A 276 12.98 -16.25 15.66
N ALA A 277 12.27 -15.12 15.78
CA ALA A 277 12.32 -14.07 14.77
C ALA A 277 13.69 -13.39 14.81
N ALA A 278 14.25 -13.10 13.64
CA ALA A 278 15.52 -12.40 13.54
C ALA A 278 15.36 -10.90 13.85
N PRO A 279 16.41 -10.20 14.30
CA PRO A 279 16.39 -8.74 14.43
C PRO A 279 16.03 -8.08 13.10
N LEU A 280 15.19 -7.04 13.13
CA LEU A 280 14.65 -6.40 11.93
C LEU A 280 15.75 -5.97 10.95
N ALA A 281 16.84 -5.36 11.46
CA ALA A 281 17.97 -4.93 10.66
C ALA A 281 18.59 -6.04 9.80
N SER A 282 18.61 -7.28 10.29
CA SER A 282 19.17 -8.44 9.56
C SER A 282 18.31 -8.90 8.37
N ARG A 283 17.03 -8.52 8.37
CA ARG A 283 16.04 -8.90 7.35
C ARG A 283 15.87 -7.84 6.26
N LEU A 284 16.26 -6.60 6.51
CA LEU A 284 16.16 -5.48 5.57
C LEU A 284 17.33 -5.45 4.56
N ARG A 285 17.53 -6.53 3.80
CA ARG A 285 18.64 -6.63 2.82
C ARG A 285 18.28 -6.10 1.45
N ASP A 286 17.18 -6.59 0.88
CA ASP A 286 16.76 -6.26 -0.49
C ASP A 286 15.62 -5.23 -0.53
N TRP A 287 15.10 -4.88 0.64
CA TRP A 287 13.98 -3.95 0.81
C TRP A 287 14.06 -3.24 2.17
N PRO A 288 13.72 -1.93 2.24
CA PRO A 288 13.36 -1.04 1.14
C PRO A 288 14.61 -0.46 0.45
N THR A 289 14.47 -0.06 -0.82
CA THR A 289 15.54 0.67 -1.54
C THR A 289 15.27 2.17 -1.56
N ALA A 290 16.34 2.98 -1.53
CA ALA A 290 16.27 4.44 -1.57
C ALA A 290 15.53 4.94 -2.83
N THR A 291 15.78 4.32 -3.99
CA THR A 291 15.17 4.66 -5.27
C THR A 291 13.66 4.51 -5.25
N VAL A 292 13.16 3.32 -4.85
CA VAL A 292 11.72 3.03 -4.83
C VAL A 292 10.99 3.96 -3.85
N SER A 293 11.62 4.23 -2.72
CA SER A 293 11.07 5.04 -1.64
C SER A 293 10.99 6.52 -2.02
N SER A 294 12.09 7.06 -2.56
CA SER A 294 12.13 8.44 -3.06
C SER A 294 11.17 8.66 -4.22
N GLN A 295 11.10 7.71 -5.16
CA GLN A 295 10.17 7.75 -6.28
C GLN A 295 8.71 7.76 -5.81
N ARG A 296 8.36 6.93 -4.82
CA ARG A 296 7.00 6.90 -4.25
C ARG A 296 6.60 8.25 -3.66
N THR A 297 7.55 8.96 -3.06
CA THR A 297 7.33 10.26 -2.43
C THR A 297 7.28 11.41 -3.44
N VAL A 298 8.25 11.48 -4.35
CA VAL A 298 8.40 12.61 -5.29
C VAL A 298 7.38 12.53 -6.42
N ARG A 299 7.01 11.34 -6.89
CA ARG A 299 6.11 11.19 -8.05
C ARG A 299 4.75 11.88 -7.90
N PRO A 300 3.98 11.70 -6.82
CA PRO A 300 2.71 12.41 -6.66
C PRO A 300 2.90 13.94 -6.56
N LEU A 301 3.97 14.40 -5.92
CA LEU A 301 4.31 15.83 -5.85
C LEU A 301 4.60 16.39 -7.25
N MET A 302 5.38 15.67 -8.04
CA MET A 302 5.68 16.06 -9.42
C MET A 302 4.43 16.12 -10.30
N LEU A 303 3.52 15.13 -10.17
CA LEU A 303 2.23 15.17 -10.86
C LEU A 303 1.37 16.36 -10.42
N ALA A 304 1.31 16.64 -9.12
CA ALA A 304 0.54 17.77 -8.59
C ALA A 304 1.09 19.12 -9.08
N VAL A 305 2.41 19.30 -9.07
CA VAL A 305 3.07 20.48 -9.63
C VAL A 305 2.82 20.59 -11.13
N MET A 306 2.86 19.49 -11.87
CA MET A 306 2.57 19.49 -13.31
C MET A 306 1.13 19.92 -13.60
N VAL A 307 0.16 19.37 -12.88
CA VAL A 307 -1.25 19.78 -12.98
C VAL A 307 -1.40 21.26 -12.65
N LEU A 308 -0.76 21.73 -11.58
CA LEU A 308 -0.80 23.14 -11.18
C LEU A 308 -0.23 24.06 -12.27
N ILE A 309 0.87 23.66 -12.92
CA ILE A 309 1.46 24.42 -14.03
C ILE A 309 0.46 24.49 -15.19
N TRP A 310 -0.05 23.36 -15.69
CA TRP A 310 -0.95 23.36 -16.86
C TRP A 310 -2.27 24.10 -16.60
N LEU A 311 -2.94 23.83 -15.47
CA LEU A 311 -4.18 24.52 -15.12
C LEU A 311 -3.92 26.00 -14.79
N GLY A 312 -2.78 26.29 -14.17
CA GLY A 312 -2.34 27.65 -13.88
C GLY A 312 -2.11 28.45 -15.15
N THR A 313 -1.40 27.89 -16.14
CA THR A 313 -1.16 28.53 -17.44
C THR A 313 -2.48 28.76 -18.18
N ALA A 314 -3.38 27.77 -18.22
CA ALA A 314 -4.71 27.94 -18.81
C ALA A 314 -5.48 29.11 -18.18
N MET A 315 -5.50 29.18 -16.84
CA MET A 315 -6.17 30.25 -16.10
C MET A 315 -5.53 31.62 -16.34
N VAL A 316 -4.20 31.70 -16.37
CA VAL A 316 -3.48 32.95 -16.63
C VAL A 316 -3.74 33.43 -18.05
N CYS A 317 -3.67 32.55 -19.05
CA CYS A 317 -3.91 32.87 -20.46
C CYS A 317 -5.35 33.31 -20.74
N LEU A 318 -6.34 32.82 -19.99
CA LEU A 318 -7.75 33.27 -20.11
C LEU A 318 -8.11 34.44 -19.21
N GLY A 319 -7.24 34.80 -18.26
CA GLY A 319 -7.49 35.83 -17.25
C GLY A 319 -6.45 36.95 -17.31
N PRO A 320 -5.68 37.17 -16.23
CA PRO A 320 -4.83 38.36 -16.11
C PRO A 320 -3.66 38.40 -17.10
N GLY A 321 -3.27 37.27 -17.68
CA GLY A 321 -2.18 37.17 -18.66
C GLY A 321 -2.66 37.17 -20.12
N TYR A 322 -3.96 37.35 -20.38
CA TYR A 322 -4.50 37.30 -21.73
C TYR A 322 -3.83 38.31 -22.68
N ASP A 323 -3.70 39.57 -22.25
CA ASP A 323 -3.05 40.63 -23.04
C ASP A 323 -1.56 40.35 -23.28
N TRP A 324 -0.91 39.64 -22.36
CA TRP A 324 0.48 39.21 -22.52
C TRP A 324 0.60 38.19 -23.66
N GLY A 325 -0.30 37.21 -23.72
CA GLY A 325 -0.35 36.24 -24.82
C GLY A 325 -0.55 36.89 -26.19
N LEU A 326 -1.42 37.90 -26.27
CA LEU A 326 -1.64 38.66 -27.50
C LEU A 326 -0.39 39.44 -27.95
N ARG A 327 0.37 40.01 -27.01
CA ARG A 327 1.63 40.72 -27.32
C ARG A 327 2.68 39.78 -27.88
N ILE A 328 2.87 38.60 -27.28
CA ILE A 328 3.80 37.57 -27.78
C ILE A 328 3.44 37.18 -29.21
N LEU A 329 2.17 36.95 -29.50
CA LEU A 329 1.72 36.60 -30.85
C LEU A 329 1.90 37.76 -31.83
N ALA A 330 1.67 39.00 -31.41
CA ALA A 330 1.90 40.17 -32.24
C ALA A 330 3.39 40.34 -32.61
N GLU A 331 4.31 40.05 -31.68
CA GLU A 331 5.76 40.00 -31.95
C GLU A 331 6.12 38.90 -32.95
N ALA A 332 5.41 37.77 -32.91
CA ALA A 332 5.53 36.70 -33.90
C ALA A 332 4.83 37.00 -35.24
N GLY A 333 4.24 38.20 -35.41
CA GLY A 333 3.56 38.63 -36.63
C GLY A 333 2.10 38.18 -36.77
N VAL A 334 1.49 37.62 -35.72
CA VAL A 334 0.09 37.18 -35.70
C VAL A 334 -0.76 38.20 -34.95
N GLN A 335 -1.76 38.79 -35.61
CA GLN A 335 -2.59 39.86 -35.06
C GLN A 335 -4.09 39.62 -35.26
N GLY A 336 -4.90 40.41 -34.55
CA GLY A 336 -6.36 40.41 -34.69
C GLY A 336 -7.01 39.11 -34.21
N ALA A 337 -8.07 38.67 -34.90
CA ALA A 337 -8.86 37.51 -34.51
C ALA A 337 -8.05 36.20 -34.42
N TRP A 338 -7.02 36.05 -35.25
CA TRP A 338 -6.13 34.88 -35.25
C TRP A 338 -5.27 34.81 -33.99
N ALA A 339 -4.83 35.95 -33.46
CA ALA A 339 -4.08 36.00 -32.21
C ALA A 339 -4.97 35.59 -31.03
N THR A 340 -6.18 36.17 -30.95
CA THR A 340 -7.20 35.80 -29.95
C THR A 340 -7.52 34.30 -29.99
N LEU A 341 -7.77 33.76 -31.18
CA LEU A 341 -8.07 32.33 -31.35
C LEU A 341 -6.90 31.46 -30.86
N ALA A 342 -5.66 31.82 -31.20
CA ALA A 342 -4.49 31.06 -30.80
C ALA A 342 -4.25 31.08 -29.28
N VAL A 343 -4.43 32.23 -28.60
CA VAL A 343 -4.33 32.32 -27.13
C VAL A 343 -5.39 31.44 -26.46
N ILE A 344 -6.65 31.56 -26.89
CA ILE A 344 -7.76 30.79 -26.31
C ILE A 344 -7.56 29.30 -26.58
N ALA A 345 -7.20 28.90 -27.80
CA ALA A 345 -6.96 27.51 -28.14
C ALA A 345 -5.78 26.91 -27.35
N GLY A 346 -4.69 27.68 -27.19
CA GLY A 346 -3.57 27.30 -26.34
C GLY A 346 -4.00 27.07 -24.89
N ALA A 347 -4.74 28.02 -24.30
CA ALA A 347 -5.23 27.90 -22.93
C ALA A 347 -6.18 26.71 -22.73
N VAL A 348 -7.05 26.44 -23.71
CA VAL A 348 -7.91 25.25 -23.70
C VAL A 348 -7.08 23.98 -23.77
N CYS A 349 -6.05 23.94 -24.63
CA CYS A 349 -5.12 22.81 -24.71
C CYS A 349 -4.44 22.55 -23.36
N ASP A 350 -3.95 23.62 -22.72
CA ASP A 350 -3.31 23.54 -21.39
C ASP A 350 -4.28 23.01 -20.33
N GLY A 351 -5.53 23.50 -20.33
CA GLY A 351 -6.58 23.03 -19.44
C GLY A 351 -6.89 21.54 -19.63
N LEU A 352 -6.99 21.08 -20.88
CA LEU A 352 -7.21 19.67 -21.20
C LEU A 352 -6.04 18.80 -20.78
N LEU A 353 -4.79 19.26 -20.93
CA LEU A 353 -3.61 18.56 -20.44
C LEU A 353 -3.62 18.46 -18.91
N GLY A 354 -3.88 19.57 -18.20
CA GLY A 354 -3.96 19.58 -16.74
C GLY A 354 -5.03 18.63 -16.19
N LEU A 355 -6.24 18.66 -16.75
CA LEU A 355 -7.32 17.73 -16.37
C LEU A 355 -7.01 16.28 -16.79
N GLY A 356 -6.40 16.10 -17.95
CA GLY A 356 -5.99 14.79 -18.46
C GLY A 356 -4.97 14.08 -17.56
N LEU A 357 -4.12 14.81 -16.84
CA LEU A 357 -3.16 14.23 -15.89
C LEU A 357 -3.84 13.66 -14.63
N LEU A 358 -4.98 14.23 -14.21
CA LEU A 358 -5.76 13.75 -13.07
C LEU A 358 -6.43 12.40 -13.37
N VAL A 359 -6.77 12.16 -14.65
CA VAL A 359 -7.47 10.96 -15.09
C VAL A 359 -6.48 9.84 -15.40
N THR A 360 -6.38 8.84 -14.52
CA THR A 360 -5.40 7.72 -14.64
C THR A 360 -5.40 7.01 -16.00
N ARG A 361 -6.57 6.83 -16.64
CA ARG A 361 -6.69 6.20 -17.97
C ARG A 361 -6.11 7.04 -19.12
N TRP A 362 -6.05 8.36 -18.96
CA TRP A 362 -5.59 9.29 -20.00
C TRP A 362 -4.15 9.77 -19.74
N ARG A 363 -3.70 9.73 -18.49
CA ARG A 363 -2.42 10.30 -18.04
C ARG A 363 -1.24 9.97 -18.95
N ARG A 364 -1.10 8.73 -19.40
CA ARG A 364 0.01 8.35 -20.30
C ARG A 364 -0.04 9.09 -21.63
N GLN A 365 -1.21 9.16 -22.26
CA GLN A 365 -1.40 9.90 -23.52
C GLN A 365 -1.19 11.40 -23.29
N THR A 366 -1.71 11.93 -22.18
CA THR A 366 -1.52 13.31 -21.76
C THR A 366 -0.04 13.66 -21.62
N LEU A 367 0.76 12.83 -20.95
CA LEU A 367 2.21 13.05 -20.81
C LEU A 367 2.94 13.07 -22.16
N ILE A 368 2.52 12.24 -23.12
CA ILE A 368 3.08 12.25 -24.48
C ILE A 368 2.70 13.53 -25.21
N LEU A 369 1.42 13.91 -25.18
CA LEU A 369 0.94 15.17 -25.79
C LEU A 369 1.64 16.38 -25.18
N GLN A 370 1.86 16.35 -23.87
CA GLN A 370 2.61 17.37 -23.15
C GLN A 370 4.03 17.54 -23.70
N LEU A 371 4.76 16.42 -23.88
CA LEU A 371 6.11 16.44 -24.46
C LEU A 371 6.10 16.99 -25.88
N LEU A 372 5.15 16.56 -26.71
CA LEU A 372 5.02 17.01 -28.10
C LEU A 372 4.70 18.51 -28.17
N LEU A 373 3.77 18.98 -27.33
CA LEU A 373 3.40 20.39 -27.26
C LEU A 373 4.60 21.24 -26.81
N MET A 374 5.25 20.86 -25.70
CA MET A 374 6.43 21.56 -25.18
C MET A 374 7.57 21.59 -26.18
N ALA A 375 7.89 20.47 -26.83
CA ALA A 375 8.92 20.42 -27.86
C ALA A 375 8.56 21.31 -29.06
N GLY A 376 7.30 21.21 -29.53
CA GLY A 376 6.81 21.95 -30.69
C GLY A 376 6.90 23.46 -30.49
N TYR A 377 6.29 24.00 -29.43
CA TYR A 377 6.33 25.45 -29.21
C TYR A 377 7.74 25.93 -28.82
N THR A 378 8.58 25.12 -28.17
CA THR A 378 9.97 25.49 -27.87
C THR A 378 10.79 25.68 -29.14
N VAL A 379 10.61 24.81 -30.14
CA VAL A 379 11.24 24.96 -31.46
C VAL A 379 10.73 26.23 -32.15
N VAL A 380 9.42 26.45 -32.14
CA VAL A 380 8.80 27.65 -32.75
C VAL A 380 9.34 28.94 -32.12
N ILE A 381 9.35 29.04 -30.78
CA ILE A 381 9.89 30.22 -30.07
C ILE A 381 11.38 30.39 -30.38
N SER A 382 12.16 29.31 -30.43
CA SER A 382 13.60 29.39 -30.71
C SER A 382 13.91 29.94 -32.11
N ILE A 383 13.01 29.74 -33.08
CA ILE A 383 13.18 30.23 -34.46
C ILE A 383 12.62 31.64 -34.62
N ILE A 384 11.42 31.91 -34.11
CA ILE A 384 10.69 33.16 -34.36
C ILE A 384 11.06 34.24 -33.35
N LEU A 385 11.22 33.87 -32.07
CA LEU A 385 11.46 34.78 -30.96
C LEU A 385 12.69 34.34 -30.12
N PRO A 386 13.89 34.23 -30.74
CA PRO A 386 15.07 33.67 -30.09
C PRO A 386 15.51 34.44 -28.84
N HIS A 387 15.13 35.72 -28.71
CA HIS A 387 15.50 36.54 -27.56
C HIS A 387 14.87 36.07 -26.24
N TYR A 388 13.79 35.25 -26.27
CA TYR A 388 13.22 34.63 -25.07
C TYR A 388 14.15 33.61 -24.39
N TRP A 389 15.24 33.19 -25.05
CA TRP A 389 16.31 32.44 -24.39
C TRP A 389 17.12 33.29 -23.40
N PHE A 390 17.13 34.61 -23.57
CA PHE A 390 17.82 35.56 -22.71
C PHE A 390 16.88 36.22 -21.68
N ASP A 391 15.62 35.78 -21.60
CA ASP A 391 14.69 36.23 -20.57
C ASP A 391 15.26 35.90 -19.18
N PRO A 392 15.26 36.86 -18.22
CA PRO A 392 15.85 36.65 -16.90
C PRO A 392 15.14 35.56 -16.08
N TYR A 393 13.89 35.23 -16.42
CA TYR A 393 13.16 34.12 -15.80
C TYR A 393 13.33 32.79 -16.55
N ALA A 394 14.11 32.77 -17.64
CA ALA A 394 14.47 31.61 -18.42
C ALA A 394 13.24 30.79 -18.85
N ALA A 395 12.18 31.47 -19.31
CA ALA A 395 10.89 30.86 -19.61
C ALA A 395 11.00 29.65 -20.56
N VAL A 396 11.83 29.75 -21.62
CA VAL A 396 12.03 28.68 -22.60
C VAL A 396 12.90 27.56 -22.02
N ALA A 397 13.98 27.89 -21.33
CA ALA A 397 14.91 26.89 -20.78
C ALA A 397 14.25 26.00 -19.71
N LYS A 398 13.31 26.54 -18.93
CA LYS A 398 12.53 25.77 -17.94
C LYS A 398 11.72 24.64 -18.56
N ASN A 399 11.34 24.74 -19.84
CA ASN A 399 10.62 23.67 -20.53
C ASN A 399 11.47 22.40 -20.67
N LEU A 400 12.80 22.52 -20.78
CA LEU A 400 13.69 21.37 -20.82
C LEU A 400 13.61 20.56 -19.53
N VAL A 401 13.57 21.24 -18.38
CA VAL A 401 13.39 20.59 -17.06
C VAL A 401 12.03 19.91 -16.98
N LEU A 402 10.97 20.60 -17.41
CA LEU A 402 9.62 20.03 -17.45
C LEU A 402 9.53 18.82 -18.38
N MET A 403 10.21 18.83 -19.52
CA MET A 403 10.28 17.71 -20.45
C MET A 403 10.97 16.50 -19.81
N VAL A 404 12.12 16.68 -19.14
CA VAL A 404 12.81 15.60 -18.43
C VAL A 404 11.94 15.04 -17.30
N ALA A 405 11.28 15.91 -16.51
CA ALA A 405 10.34 15.49 -15.47
C ALA A 405 9.15 14.71 -16.05
N THR A 406 8.63 15.13 -17.21
CA THR A 406 7.52 14.49 -17.92
C THR A 406 7.93 13.13 -18.48
N LEU A 407 9.15 13.00 -19.02
CA LEU A 407 9.72 11.72 -19.44
C LEU A 407 9.84 10.74 -18.26
N TRP A 408 10.34 11.22 -17.13
CA TRP A 408 10.41 10.41 -15.91
C TRP A 408 9.02 9.96 -15.43
N LEU A 409 8.03 10.85 -15.44
CA LEU A 409 6.63 10.49 -15.13
C LEU A 409 6.07 9.46 -16.13
N LEU A 410 6.38 9.62 -17.42
CA LEU A 410 5.93 8.73 -18.49
C LEU A 410 6.52 7.32 -18.35
N TRP A 411 7.82 7.21 -18.08
CA TRP A 411 8.49 5.92 -17.91
C TRP A 411 8.07 5.19 -16.63
N THR A 412 7.64 5.94 -15.62
CA THR A 412 7.19 5.40 -14.33
C THR A 412 5.67 5.24 -14.24
N GLU A 413 4.92 5.60 -15.29
CA GLU A 413 3.47 5.38 -15.35
C GLU A 413 3.17 3.89 -15.50
N PRO A 414 2.28 3.30 -14.68
CA PRO A 414 1.85 1.92 -14.85
C PRO A 414 1.26 1.72 -16.25
N ARG A 415 1.78 0.72 -16.98
CA ARG A 415 1.18 0.25 -18.23
C ARG A 415 -0.08 -0.56 -17.87
N ARG A 416 -1.20 0.13 -17.72
CA ARG A 416 -2.52 -0.51 -17.58
C ARG A 416 -3.12 -0.78 -18.95
#